data_AF-A0A934I3W6-F1
#
_entry.id   AF-A0A934I3W6-F1
#
_cell.length_a   1.000
_cell.length_b   1.000
_cell.length_c   1.000
_cell.angle_alpha   90.00
_cell.angle_beta   90.00
_cell.angle_gamma   90.00
#
_symmetry.space_group_name_H-M   'P 1'
#
loop_
_entity.id
_entity.type
_entity.pdbx_description
1 polymer ?
#
loop_
_entity_poly.entity_id
_entity_poly.type
_entity_poly.pdbx_seq_one_letter_code
_entity_poly.pdbx_strand_id
1 'polypeptide(L)'
;MAKNKMLKILGAVTVTVLLFFGSAFGTSKIVEVKKFNDLVNSANQKFNTGNYDEAITLYNEALQIKSDNDVIKNISIAQNYKQYQNAYNEGLKLITEKKYSEAIQKLSTINQMAGQVYTNAQSKIEECKKNIISEDIKATNTAISNKDYDSANKYVEDILKLDANNNDAKQLKTAIVQAQQKDKEEAEQENTKSVAVDSQETNNNQKVSKSSEQSQNKQSELDSINSELSKCNQYIATLDKGSQKYRDALHYKATLLNKKLDILKSQ
;
A
#
# COMPACT_ATOMS: atom_id res chain seq x y z
N MET A 1 -75.34 -73.30 -12.00
CA MET A 1 -74.08 -72.82 -12.62
C MET A 1 -73.94 -71.29 -12.72
N ALA A 2 -74.68 -70.47 -11.94
CA ALA A 2 -74.63 -69.00 -12.06
C ALA A 2 -73.74 -68.29 -11.01
N LYS A 3 -73.52 -68.88 -9.83
CA LYS A 3 -72.77 -68.23 -8.72
C LYS A 3 -71.25 -68.08 -8.98
N ASN A 4 -70.62 -69.03 -9.67
CA ASN A 4 -69.16 -68.98 -9.94
C ASN A 4 -68.74 -67.99 -11.04
N LYS A 5 -69.67 -67.50 -11.88
CA LYS A 5 -69.37 -66.46 -12.88
C LYS A 5 -69.43 -65.05 -12.27
N MET A 6 -70.38 -64.80 -11.36
CA MET A 6 -70.53 -63.53 -10.63
C MET A 6 -69.34 -63.23 -9.71
N LEU A 7 -68.78 -64.26 -9.03
CA LEU A 7 -67.64 -64.08 -8.11
C LEU A 7 -66.32 -63.75 -8.85
N LYS A 8 -66.16 -64.24 -10.08
CA LYS A 8 -64.98 -63.93 -10.92
C LYS A 8 -65.02 -62.52 -11.52
N ILE A 9 -66.22 -61.98 -11.77
CA ILE A 9 -66.40 -60.63 -12.30
C ILE A 9 -66.20 -59.58 -11.20
N LEU A 10 -66.64 -59.86 -9.96
CA LEU A 10 -66.49 -58.91 -8.85
C LEU A 10 -65.04 -58.77 -8.35
N GLY A 11 -64.23 -59.84 -8.42
CA GLY A 11 -62.80 -59.80 -8.09
C GLY A 11 -61.93 -59.09 -9.14
N ALA A 12 -62.33 -59.12 -10.43
CA ALA A 12 -61.60 -58.42 -11.49
C ALA A 12 -61.86 -56.90 -11.48
N VAL A 13 -63.09 -56.46 -11.15
CA VAL A 13 -63.44 -55.04 -11.10
C VAL A 13 -62.77 -54.32 -9.92
N THR A 14 -62.60 -54.98 -8.77
CA THR A 14 -61.94 -54.39 -7.58
C THR A 14 -60.42 -54.21 -7.73
N VAL A 15 -59.73 -55.13 -8.43
CA VAL A 15 -58.28 -54.98 -8.72
C VAL A 15 -58.02 -53.88 -9.76
N THR A 16 -58.93 -53.68 -10.70
CA THR A 16 -58.75 -52.66 -11.76
C THR A 16 -58.97 -51.24 -11.23
N VAL A 17 -59.86 -51.05 -10.26
CA VAL A 17 -60.08 -49.73 -9.62
C VAL A 17 -58.90 -49.31 -8.73
N LEU A 18 -58.22 -50.24 -8.05
CA LEU A 18 -57.04 -49.92 -7.22
C LEU A 18 -55.79 -49.53 -8.03
N LEU A 19 -55.69 -49.91 -9.30
CA LEU A 19 -54.58 -49.51 -10.19
C LEU A 19 -54.77 -48.13 -10.84
N PHE A 20 -55.99 -47.58 -10.83
CA PHE A 20 -56.27 -46.25 -11.41
C PHE A 20 -56.29 -45.10 -10.40
N PHE A 21 -56.41 -45.37 -9.10
CA PHE A 21 -56.35 -44.33 -8.07
C PHE A 21 -54.94 -44.09 -7.49
N GLY A 22 -53.92 -44.86 -7.92
CA GLY A 22 -52.52 -44.68 -7.51
C GLY A 22 -51.70 -43.68 -8.33
N SER A 23 -52.22 -43.17 -9.46
CA SER A 23 -51.42 -42.41 -10.44
C SER A 23 -51.69 -40.89 -10.49
N ALA A 24 -52.69 -40.39 -9.76
CA ALA A 24 -53.04 -38.96 -9.79
C ALA A 24 -52.32 -38.10 -8.73
N PHE A 25 -51.70 -38.70 -7.71
CA PHE A 25 -50.98 -37.97 -6.65
C PHE A 25 -49.48 -37.79 -6.90
N GLY A 26 -48.93 -38.42 -7.97
CA GLY A 26 -47.49 -38.42 -8.25
C GLY A 26 -47.00 -37.36 -9.24
N THR A 27 -47.89 -36.69 -9.99
CA THR A 27 -47.48 -35.84 -11.13
C THR A 27 -47.09 -34.41 -10.72
N SER A 28 -47.79 -33.79 -9.77
CA SER A 28 -47.50 -32.41 -9.33
C SER A 28 -46.15 -32.28 -8.64
N LYS A 29 -45.83 -33.22 -7.74
CA LYS A 29 -44.59 -33.22 -6.95
C LYS A 29 -43.34 -33.43 -7.81
N ILE A 30 -43.44 -34.22 -8.89
CA ILE A 30 -42.34 -34.43 -9.84
C ILE A 30 -42.05 -33.15 -10.66
N VAL A 31 -43.10 -32.45 -11.09
CA VAL A 31 -42.97 -31.19 -11.84
C VAL A 31 -42.34 -30.10 -10.98
N GLU A 32 -42.75 -29.98 -9.71
CA GLU A 32 -42.16 -29.02 -8.76
C GLU A 32 -40.69 -29.31 -8.46
N VAL A 33 -40.32 -30.57 -8.22
CA VAL A 33 -38.92 -30.96 -8.00
C VAL A 33 -38.05 -30.66 -9.22
N LYS A 34 -38.54 -30.97 -10.43
CA LYS A 34 -37.82 -30.64 -11.67
C LYS A 34 -37.62 -29.14 -11.81
N LYS A 35 -38.70 -28.35 -11.65
CA LYS A 35 -38.65 -26.89 -11.75
C LYS A 35 -37.69 -26.29 -10.72
N PHE A 36 -37.69 -26.77 -9.49
CA PHE A 36 -36.74 -26.36 -8.45
C PHE A 36 -35.29 -26.61 -8.89
N ASN A 37 -34.98 -27.83 -9.33
CA ASN A 37 -33.63 -28.20 -9.74
C ASN A 37 -33.17 -27.38 -10.96
N ASP A 38 -34.06 -27.15 -11.93
CA ASP A 38 -33.78 -26.33 -13.11
C ASP A 38 -33.44 -24.88 -12.71
N LEU A 39 -34.22 -24.27 -11.80
CA LEU A 39 -33.96 -22.93 -11.27
C LEU A 39 -32.63 -22.84 -10.53
N VAL A 40 -32.33 -23.80 -9.65
CA VAL A 40 -31.04 -23.85 -8.93
C VAL A 40 -29.87 -24.01 -9.89
N ASN A 41 -30.00 -24.86 -10.91
CA ASN A 41 -28.95 -25.04 -11.92
C ASN A 41 -28.73 -23.77 -12.74
N SER A 42 -29.79 -23.09 -13.18
CA SER A 42 -29.67 -21.81 -13.87
C SER A 42 -29.08 -20.74 -12.98
N ALA A 43 -29.44 -20.68 -11.70
CA ALA A 43 -28.85 -19.76 -10.72
C ALA A 43 -27.35 -20.00 -10.54
N ASN A 44 -26.93 -21.27 -10.41
CA ASN A 44 -25.52 -21.65 -10.34
C ASN A 44 -24.75 -21.23 -11.60
N GLN A 45 -25.34 -21.40 -12.79
CA GLN A 45 -24.74 -20.94 -14.05
C GLN A 45 -24.55 -19.41 -14.06
N LYS A 46 -25.60 -18.65 -13.69
CA LYS A 46 -25.52 -17.19 -13.60
C LYS A 46 -24.49 -16.73 -12.56
N PHE A 47 -24.42 -17.40 -11.42
CA PHE A 47 -23.41 -17.14 -10.40
C PHE A 47 -21.99 -17.34 -10.95
N ASN A 48 -21.75 -18.46 -11.64
CA ASN A 48 -20.45 -18.79 -12.21
C ASN A 48 -20.03 -17.84 -13.34
N THR A 49 -20.99 -17.21 -14.04
CA THR A 49 -20.70 -16.17 -15.04
C THR A 49 -20.61 -14.76 -14.44
N GLY A 50 -20.69 -14.61 -13.11
CA GLY A 50 -20.62 -13.31 -12.43
C GLY A 50 -21.91 -12.48 -12.47
N ASN A 51 -23.02 -13.06 -12.94
CA ASN A 51 -24.33 -12.41 -12.99
C ASN A 51 -25.07 -12.63 -11.66
N TYR A 52 -24.54 -12.04 -10.59
CA TYR A 52 -25.00 -12.33 -9.22
C TYR A 52 -26.45 -11.90 -8.97
N ASP A 53 -26.91 -10.80 -9.58
CA ASP A 53 -28.30 -10.34 -9.46
C ASP A 53 -29.30 -11.33 -10.03
N GLU A 54 -29.02 -11.86 -11.24
CA GLU A 54 -29.85 -12.89 -11.86
C GLU A 54 -29.79 -14.21 -11.08
N ALA A 55 -28.61 -14.58 -10.56
CA ALA A 55 -28.45 -15.76 -9.72
C ALA A 55 -29.31 -15.67 -8.44
N ILE A 56 -29.26 -14.54 -7.73
CA ILE A 56 -30.07 -14.29 -6.53
C ILE A 56 -31.56 -14.36 -6.86
N THR A 57 -31.98 -13.80 -7.99
CA THR A 57 -33.38 -13.84 -8.44
C THR A 57 -33.84 -15.28 -8.65
N LEU A 58 -33.07 -16.08 -9.40
CA LEU A 58 -33.38 -17.49 -9.68
C LEU A 58 -33.37 -18.37 -8.41
N TYR A 59 -32.46 -18.13 -7.47
CA TYR A 59 -32.48 -18.82 -6.18
C TYR A 59 -33.73 -18.47 -5.36
N ASN A 60 -34.13 -17.20 -5.33
CA ASN A 60 -35.35 -16.79 -4.64
C ASN A 60 -36.61 -17.41 -5.27
N GLU A 61 -36.66 -17.52 -6.60
CA GLU A 61 -37.72 -18.25 -7.31
C GLU A 61 -37.73 -19.74 -6.94
N ALA A 62 -36.57 -20.38 -6.80
CA ALA A 62 -36.48 -21.76 -6.34
C ALA A 62 -37.04 -21.91 -4.91
N LEU A 63 -36.75 -20.96 -4.02
CA LEU A 63 -37.27 -20.96 -2.65
C LEU A 63 -38.80 -20.77 -2.56
N GLN A 64 -39.44 -20.20 -3.59
CA GLN A 64 -40.91 -20.15 -3.67
C GLN A 64 -41.53 -21.54 -3.89
N ILE A 65 -40.78 -22.50 -4.42
CA ILE A 65 -41.24 -23.89 -4.64
C ILE A 65 -41.06 -24.71 -3.37
N LYS A 66 -39.85 -24.67 -2.78
CA LYS A 66 -39.58 -25.31 -1.48
C LYS A 66 -38.45 -24.58 -0.75
N SER A 67 -38.51 -24.60 0.57
CA SER A 67 -37.39 -24.15 1.41
C SER A 67 -36.22 -25.13 1.30
N ASP A 68 -35.01 -24.59 1.13
CA ASP A 68 -33.79 -25.38 1.00
C ASP A 68 -32.59 -24.60 1.57
N ASN A 69 -31.91 -25.17 2.55
CA ASN A 69 -30.84 -24.49 3.29
C ASN A 69 -29.61 -24.20 2.41
N ASP A 70 -29.32 -25.07 1.44
CA ASP A 70 -28.18 -24.87 0.54
C ASP A 70 -28.46 -23.70 -0.42
N VAL A 71 -29.71 -23.58 -0.89
CA VAL A 71 -30.12 -22.43 -1.71
C VAL A 71 -30.04 -21.12 -0.91
N ILE A 72 -30.49 -21.10 0.36
CA ILE A 72 -30.36 -19.93 1.24
C ILE A 72 -28.89 -19.53 1.42
N LYS A 73 -28.01 -20.52 1.66
CA LYS A 73 -26.57 -20.28 1.75
C LYS A 73 -26.00 -19.72 0.44
N ASN A 74 -26.41 -20.25 -0.70
CA ASN A 74 -25.95 -19.79 -2.01
C ASN A 74 -26.40 -18.35 -2.32
N ILE A 75 -27.60 -17.93 -1.87
CA ILE A 75 -28.03 -16.53 -1.95
C ILE A 75 -27.07 -15.63 -1.16
N SER A 76 -26.74 -16.00 0.08
CA SER A 76 -25.80 -15.22 0.90
C SER A 76 -24.41 -15.13 0.25
N ILE A 77 -23.92 -16.22 -0.32
CA ILE A 77 -22.67 -16.23 -1.09
C ILE A 77 -22.78 -15.28 -2.29
N ALA A 78 -23.84 -15.38 -3.10
CA ALA A 78 -24.06 -14.51 -4.25
C ALA A 78 -24.13 -13.02 -3.86
N GLN A 79 -24.76 -12.69 -2.74
CA GLN A 79 -24.79 -11.33 -2.20
C GLN A 79 -23.38 -10.83 -1.86
N ASN A 80 -22.57 -11.64 -1.18
CA ASN A 80 -21.19 -11.26 -0.86
C ASN A 80 -20.35 -11.03 -2.14
N TYR A 81 -20.44 -11.92 -3.12
CA TYR A 81 -19.74 -11.77 -4.39
C TYR A 81 -20.17 -10.52 -5.18
N LYS A 82 -21.47 -10.19 -5.15
CA LYS A 82 -21.98 -8.93 -5.69
C LYS A 82 -21.33 -7.72 -5.00
N GLN A 83 -21.23 -7.73 -3.68
CA GLN A 83 -20.58 -6.65 -2.95
C GLN A 83 -19.08 -6.53 -3.29
N TYR A 84 -18.37 -7.64 -3.42
CA TYR A 84 -16.96 -7.63 -3.85
C TYR A 84 -16.80 -7.07 -5.27
N GLN A 85 -17.68 -7.46 -6.20
CA GLN A 85 -17.65 -6.94 -7.58
C GLN A 85 -17.92 -5.43 -7.62
N ASN A 86 -18.90 -4.95 -6.85
CA ASN A 86 -19.19 -3.52 -6.72
C ASN A 86 -17.99 -2.75 -6.16
N ALA A 87 -17.42 -3.24 -5.05
CA ALA A 87 -16.23 -2.64 -4.45
C ALA A 87 -15.05 -2.59 -5.42
N TYR A 88 -14.86 -3.64 -6.21
CA TYR A 88 -13.80 -3.70 -7.22
C TYR A 88 -14.02 -2.65 -8.31
N ASN A 89 -15.22 -2.58 -8.88
CA ASN A 89 -15.57 -1.63 -9.93
C ASN A 89 -15.47 -0.17 -9.46
N GLU A 90 -15.93 0.12 -8.25
CA GLU A 90 -15.77 1.44 -7.63
C GLU A 90 -14.29 1.78 -7.42
N GLY A 91 -13.49 0.82 -6.96
CA GLY A 91 -12.04 0.97 -6.85
C GLY A 91 -11.38 1.34 -8.19
N LEU A 92 -11.75 0.65 -9.28
CA LEU A 92 -11.24 0.96 -10.62
C LEU A 92 -11.63 2.37 -11.10
N LYS A 93 -12.85 2.82 -10.78
CA LYS A 93 -13.29 4.18 -11.08
C LYS A 93 -12.44 5.20 -10.33
N LEU A 94 -12.21 5.00 -9.04
CA LEU A 94 -11.36 5.87 -8.22
C LEU A 94 -9.92 5.93 -8.74
N ILE A 95 -9.38 4.81 -9.24
CA ILE A 95 -8.05 4.77 -9.88
C ILE A 95 -8.02 5.65 -11.13
N THR A 96 -9.06 5.60 -11.97
CA THR A 96 -9.17 6.42 -13.18
C THR A 96 -9.27 7.91 -12.84
N GLU A 97 -9.91 8.24 -11.72
CA GLU A 97 -9.97 9.58 -11.15
C GLU A 97 -8.69 9.99 -10.39
N LYS A 98 -7.66 9.13 -10.37
CA LYS A 98 -6.39 9.29 -9.61
C LYS A 98 -6.55 9.44 -8.10
N LYS A 99 -7.69 9.02 -7.55
CA LYS A 99 -7.97 9.02 -6.12
C LYS A 99 -7.42 7.74 -5.48
N TYR A 100 -6.10 7.60 -5.49
CA TYR A 100 -5.43 6.35 -5.15
C TYR A 100 -5.67 5.90 -3.71
N SER A 101 -5.67 6.80 -2.73
CA SER A 101 -5.93 6.46 -1.33
C SER A 101 -7.35 5.93 -1.11
N GLU A 102 -8.34 6.57 -1.73
CA GLU A 102 -9.74 6.13 -1.70
C GLU A 102 -9.92 4.79 -2.42
N ALA A 103 -9.23 4.60 -3.54
CA ALA A 103 -9.22 3.32 -4.25
C ALA A 103 -8.65 2.19 -3.38
N ILE A 104 -7.53 2.43 -2.68
CA ILE A 104 -6.95 1.45 -1.75
C ILE A 104 -7.97 1.10 -0.67
N GLN A 105 -8.60 2.10 -0.05
CA GLN A 105 -9.60 1.85 0.99
C GLN A 105 -10.76 0.99 0.46
N LYS A 106 -11.31 1.32 -0.71
CA LYS A 106 -12.41 0.57 -1.30
C LYS A 106 -12.01 -0.86 -1.66
N LEU A 107 -10.88 -1.03 -2.34
CA LEU A 107 -10.37 -2.34 -2.77
C LEU A 107 -9.99 -3.24 -1.58
N SER A 108 -9.54 -2.66 -0.47
CA SER A 108 -9.18 -3.40 0.75
C SER A 108 -10.38 -4.04 1.46
N THR A 109 -11.61 -3.66 1.09
CA THR A 109 -12.83 -4.33 1.59
C THR A 109 -13.06 -5.70 0.97
N ILE A 110 -12.41 -6.00 -0.15
CA ILE A 110 -12.45 -7.30 -0.82
C ILE A 110 -11.52 -8.24 -0.07
N ASN A 111 -12.06 -9.33 0.45
CA ASN A 111 -11.29 -10.34 1.18
C ASN A 111 -11.02 -11.59 0.34
N GLN A 112 -10.22 -12.51 0.89
CA GLN A 112 -9.74 -13.72 0.22
C GLN A 112 -10.85 -14.64 -0.32
N MET A 113 -12.07 -14.58 0.24
CA MET A 113 -13.19 -15.38 -0.25
C MET A 113 -13.60 -14.99 -1.68
N ALA A 114 -13.27 -13.78 -2.13
CA ALA A 114 -13.57 -13.31 -3.48
C ALA A 114 -12.68 -13.96 -4.56
N GLY A 115 -11.75 -14.85 -4.19
CA GLY A 115 -10.94 -15.62 -5.12
C GLY A 115 -10.13 -14.73 -6.08
N GLN A 116 -10.33 -14.87 -7.39
CA GLN A 116 -9.60 -14.09 -8.38
C GLN A 116 -9.83 -12.57 -8.25
N VAL A 117 -11.02 -12.14 -7.83
CA VAL A 117 -11.32 -10.72 -7.61
C VAL A 117 -10.43 -10.14 -6.50
N TYR A 118 -10.16 -10.92 -5.45
CA TYR A 118 -9.23 -10.52 -4.39
C TYR A 118 -7.81 -10.34 -4.93
N THR A 119 -7.28 -11.31 -5.68
CA THR A 119 -5.94 -11.22 -6.26
C THR A 119 -5.80 -9.99 -7.17
N ASN A 120 -6.82 -9.72 -7.99
CA ASN A 120 -6.84 -8.53 -8.84
C ASN A 120 -6.90 -7.24 -8.02
N ALA A 121 -7.71 -7.21 -6.96
CA ALA A 121 -7.80 -6.07 -6.05
C ALA A 121 -6.45 -5.78 -5.37
N GLN A 122 -5.75 -6.81 -4.88
CA GLN A 122 -4.42 -6.66 -4.27
C GLN A 122 -3.41 -6.12 -5.29
N SER A 123 -3.41 -6.62 -6.52
CA SER A 123 -2.55 -6.08 -7.60
C SER A 123 -2.82 -4.59 -7.85
N LYS A 124 -4.09 -4.19 -7.87
CA LYS A 124 -4.50 -2.79 -8.03
C LYS A 124 -4.15 -1.91 -6.84
N ILE A 125 -4.23 -2.43 -5.61
CA ILE A 125 -3.76 -1.75 -4.40
C ILE A 125 -2.26 -1.47 -4.51
N GLU A 126 -1.45 -2.44 -4.92
CA GLU A 126 -0.01 -2.25 -5.09
C GLU A 126 0.33 -1.24 -6.20
N GLU A 127 -0.44 -1.23 -7.29
CA GLU A 127 -0.34 -0.18 -8.32
C GLU A 127 -0.65 1.22 -7.74
N CYS A 128 -1.71 1.34 -6.94
CA CYS A 128 -2.06 2.62 -6.28
C CYS A 128 -0.95 3.09 -5.35
N LYS A 129 -0.43 2.20 -4.50
CA LYS A 129 0.68 2.50 -3.58
C LYS A 129 1.89 3.04 -4.34
N LYS A 130 2.28 2.40 -5.44
CA LYS A 130 3.40 2.86 -6.28
C LYS A 130 3.18 4.26 -6.84
N ASN A 131 1.96 4.59 -7.26
CA ASN A 131 1.64 5.93 -7.75
C ASN A 131 1.75 6.97 -6.62
N ILE A 132 1.17 6.71 -5.44
CA ILE A 132 1.26 7.61 -4.28
C ILE A 132 2.73 7.83 -3.90
N ILE A 133 3.50 6.74 -3.77
CA ILE A 133 4.93 6.82 -3.42
C ILE A 133 5.69 7.67 -4.45
N SER A 134 5.40 7.50 -5.74
CA SER A 134 6.04 8.32 -6.79
C SER A 134 5.70 9.81 -6.67
N GLU A 135 4.46 10.14 -6.32
CA GLU A 135 4.01 11.52 -6.10
C GLU A 135 4.67 12.12 -4.84
N ASP A 136 4.72 11.37 -3.74
CA ASP A 136 5.36 11.79 -2.50
C ASP A 136 6.88 11.97 -2.65
N ILE A 137 7.55 11.13 -3.44
CA ILE A 137 8.99 11.31 -3.77
C ILE A 137 9.19 12.66 -4.48
N LYS A 138 8.34 13.00 -5.46
CA LYS A 138 8.42 14.28 -6.19
C LYS A 138 8.14 15.46 -5.26
N ALA A 139 7.11 15.34 -4.42
CA ALA A 139 6.76 16.36 -3.43
C ALA A 139 7.89 16.57 -2.42
N THR A 140 8.53 15.49 -1.95
CA THR A 140 9.69 15.55 -1.06
C THR A 140 10.85 16.32 -1.69
N ASN A 141 11.24 15.99 -2.92
CA ASN A 141 12.34 16.68 -3.62
C ASN A 141 12.04 18.17 -3.86
N THR A 142 10.78 18.50 -4.15
CA THR A 142 10.33 19.89 -4.29
C THR A 142 10.42 20.62 -2.96
N ALA A 143 9.97 20.00 -1.87
CA ALA A 143 10.03 20.56 -0.53
C ALA A 143 11.48 20.79 -0.06
N ILE A 144 12.39 19.84 -0.32
CA ILE A 144 13.83 20.00 -0.06
C ILE A 144 14.40 21.22 -0.80
N SER A 145 14.07 21.36 -2.09
CA SER A 145 14.54 22.48 -2.92
C SER A 145 14.03 23.84 -2.40
N ASN A 146 12.83 23.85 -1.81
CA ASN A 146 12.22 25.02 -1.19
C ASN A 146 12.65 25.22 0.26
N LYS A 147 13.57 24.41 0.79
CA LYS A 147 14.02 24.41 2.20
C LYS A 147 12.87 24.16 3.21
N ASP A 148 11.74 23.62 2.74
CA ASP A 148 10.60 23.20 3.55
C ASP A 148 10.78 21.76 4.03
N TYR A 149 11.63 21.61 5.04
CA TYR A 149 12.01 20.30 5.53
C TYR A 149 10.94 19.59 6.36
N ASP A 150 10.01 20.34 6.95
CA ASP A 150 8.90 19.76 7.70
C ASP A 150 7.95 19.02 6.75
N SER A 151 7.58 19.65 5.63
CA SER A 151 6.81 18.99 4.58
C SER A 151 7.59 17.81 3.97
N ALA A 152 8.89 17.97 3.70
CA ALA A 152 9.72 16.88 3.16
C ALA A 152 9.71 15.64 4.07
N ASN A 153 9.88 15.82 5.38
CA ASN A 153 9.82 14.73 6.34
C ASN A 153 8.44 14.08 6.39
N LYS A 154 7.37 14.87 6.34
CA LYS A 154 5.99 14.35 6.31
C LYS A 154 5.75 13.45 5.09
N TYR A 155 6.17 13.86 3.89
CA TYR A 155 6.03 13.02 2.69
C TYR A 155 6.82 11.71 2.80
N VAL A 156 8.04 11.75 3.37
CA VAL A 156 8.83 10.53 3.63
C VAL A 156 8.12 9.59 4.62
N GLU A 157 7.50 10.13 5.67
CA GLU A 157 6.70 9.34 6.60
C GLU A 157 5.48 8.70 5.93
N ASP A 158 4.80 9.44 5.05
CA ASP A 158 3.65 8.95 4.29
C ASP A 158 4.06 7.79 3.34
N ILE A 159 5.22 7.88 2.69
CA ILE A 159 5.81 6.76 1.92
C ILE A 159 6.05 5.54 2.82
N LEU A 160 6.67 5.74 3.99
CA LEU A 160 7.01 4.63 4.90
C LEU A 160 5.78 3.96 5.54
N LYS A 161 4.64 4.66 5.64
CA LYS A 161 3.36 4.04 6.03
C LYS A 161 2.84 3.08 4.97
N LEU A 162 3.12 3.34 3.69
CA LEU A 162 2.70 2.49 2.57
C LEU A 162 3.69 1.34 2.31
N ASP A 163 4.97 1.61 2.44
CA ASP A 163 6.07 0.66 2.29
C ASP A 163 7.17 0.97 3.32
N ALA A 164 7.10 0.28 4.46
CA ALA A 164 8.04 0.48 5.57
C ALA A 164 9.50 0.16 5.20
N ASN A 165 9.73 -0.62 4.13
CA ASN A 165 11.06 -1.00 3.68
C ASN A 165 11.54 -0.21 2.47
N ASN A 166 10.78 0.81 2.03
CA ASN A 166 11.08 1.59 0.84
C ASN A 166 12.50 2.17 0.86
N ASN A 167 13.29 1.85 -0.16
CA ASN A 167 14.68 2.29 -0.24
C ASN A 167 14.80 3.78 -0.58
N ASP A 168 13.90 4.30 -1.41
CA ASP A 168 13.91 5.71 -1.81
C ASP A 168 13.60 6.61 -0.61
N ALA A 169 12.63 6.24 0.23
CA ALA A 169 12.33 6.96 1.48
C ALA A 169 13.54 7.03 2.43
N LYS A 170 14.30 5.94 2.56
CA LYS A 170 15.54 5.92 3.38
C LYS A 170 16.60 6.85 2.81
N GLN A 171 16.75 6.91 1.50
CA GLN A 171 17.67 7.82 0.82
C GLN A 171 17.24 9.28 0.96
N LEU A 172 15.94 9.57 0.76
CA LEU A 172 15.36 10.91 0.93
C LEU A 172 15.57 11.45 2.33
N LYS A 173 15.42 10.61 3.37
CA LYS A 173 15.73 11.01 4.75
C LYS A 173 17.18 11.48 4.93
N THR A 174 18.12 10.83 4.24
CA THR A 174 19.53 11.23 4.26
C THR A 174 19.72 12.55 3.50
N ALA A 175 19.06 12.72 2.35
CA ALA A 175 19.12 13.94 1.55
C ALA A 175 18.56 15.16 2.30
N ILE A 176 17.46 15.00 3.05
CA ILE A 176 16.88 16.06 3.89
C ILE A 176 17.90 16.55 4.93
N VAL A 177 18.54 15.63 5.66
CA VAL A 177 19.55 15.98 6.69
C VAL A 177 20.75 16.70 6.06
N GLN A 178 21.21 16.25 4.90
CA GLN A 178 22.31 16.89 4.19
C GLN A 178 21.94 18.31 3.72
N ALA A 179 20.75 18.48 3.17
CA ALA A 179 20.25 19.78 2.73
C ALA A 179 20.11 20.76 3.91
N GLN A 180 19.51 20.31 5.02
CA GLN A 180 19.39 21.09 6.26
C GLN A 180 20.73 21.56 6.80
N GLN A 181 21.75 20.70 6.74
CA GLN A 181 23.09 21.04 7.23
C GLN A 181 23.76 22.08 6.33
N LYS A 182 23.68 21.88 5.01
CA LYS A 182 24.21 22.83 4.01
C LYS A 182 23.57 24.21 4.16
N ASP A 183 22.25 24.25 4.41
CA ASP A 183 21.51 25.49 4.62
C ASP A 183 21.94 26.25 5.87
N LYS A 184 22.24 25.54 6.98
CA LYS A 184 22.78 26.16 8.19
C LYS A 184 24.16 26.75 7.95
N GLU A 185 25.02 26.04 7.22
CA GLU A 185 26.37 26.51 6.86
C GLU A 185 26.33 27.73 5.94
N GLU A 186 25.40 27.78 4.97
CA GLU A 186 25.20 28.94 4.10
C GLU A 186 24.71 30.18 4.88
N ALA A 187 23.79 29.99 5.83
CA ALA A 187 23.32 31.08 6.69
C ALA A 187 24.41 31.65 7.62
N GLU A 188 25.32 30.79 8.12
CA GLU A 188 26.47 31.22 8.93
C GLU A 188 27.53 31.98 8.09
N GLN A 189 27.69 31.64 6.81
CA GLN A 189 28.58 32.34 5.88
C GLN A 189 28.03 33.69 5.39
N GLU A 190 26.71 33.84 5.24
CA GLU A 190 26.09 35.15 4.94
C GLU A 190 26.20 36.10 6.14
N ASN A 191 26.03 35.59 7.37
CA ASN A 191 26.09 36.41 8.57
C ASN A 191 27.52 36.93 8.86
N THR A 192 28.55 36.15 8.52
CA THR A 192 29.96 36.58 8.66
C THR A 192 30.41 37.59 7.60
N LYS A 193 29.78 37.63 6.41
CA LYS A 193 30.00 38.69 5.41
C LYS A 193 29.31 40.02 5.76
N SER A 194 28.16 39.98 6.44
CA SER A 194 27.43 41.18 6.91
C SER A 194 28.18 41.95 7.99
N VAL A 195 28.96 41.27 8.85
CA VAL A 195 29.70 41.90 9.96
C VAL A 195 31.03 42.51 9.49
N ALA A 196 31.55 42.10 8.33
CA ALA A 196 32.82 42.60 7.78
C ALA A 196 32.72 43.97 7.06
N VAL A 197 31.51 44.53 6.88
CA VAL A 197 31.31 45.81 6.16
C VAL A 197 31.45 47.04 7.06
N ASP A 198 31.41 46.89 8.39
CA ASP A 198 31.44 48.03 9.33
C ASP A 198 32.83 48.26 9.97
N SER A 199 33.91 47.73 9.37
CA SER A 199 35.25 47.82 9.97
C SER A 199 36.37 47.92 8.95
N GLN A 200 36.26 48.78 7.93
CA GLN A 200 37.44 49.25 7.18
C GLN A 200 37.29 50.70 6.70
N GLU A 201 37.60 51.64 7.56
CA GLU A 201 38.13 52.94 7.14
C GLU A 201 39.55 53.10 7.71
N THR A 202 40.49 53.48 6.84
CA THR A 202 41.96 53.60 7.00
C THR A 202 42.72 52.26 6.92
N ASN A 203 43.77 52.06 6.13
CA ASN A 203 44.73 52.96 5.52
C ASN A 203 45.40 52.30 4.29
N ASN A 204 45.72 53.12 3.29
CA ASN A 204 46.53 52.79 2.12
C ASN A 204 48.02 52.61 2.48
N ASN A 205 48.68 51.58 1.94
CA ASN A 205 49.63 51.68 0.80
C ASN A 205 50.82 50.69 0.89
N GLN A 206 51.06 50.03 -0.26
CA GLN A 206 52.35 49.65 -0.85
C GLN A 206 53.13 48.38 -0.41
N LYS A 207 52.86 47.31 -1.17
CA LYS A 207 53.76 46.53 -2.06
C LYS A 207 54.99 45.77 -1.48
N VAL A 208 55.08 44.51 -1.95
CA VAL A 208 56.24 43.61 -2.15
C VAL A 208 56.39 42.47 -1.12
N SER A 209 55.88 41.28 -1.47
CA SER A 209 56.69 40.06 -1.70
C SER A 209 55.78 38.83 -1.89
N LYS A 210 55.76 38.27 -3.10
CA LYS A 210 55.09 37.00 -3.41
C LYS A 210 55.97 35.83 -2.91
N SER A 211 55.79 35.41 -1.66
CA SER A 211 56.19 34.05 -1.23
C SER A 211 55.48 33.51 0.04
N SER A 212 54.40 34.13 0.54
CA SER A 212 53.76 33.73 1.81
C SER A 212 52.30 33.29 1.73
N GLU A 213 51.59 33.51 0.62
CA GLU A 213 50.14 33.23 0.50
C GLU A 213 49.80 31.72 0.48
N GLN A 214 50.72 30.86 0.04
CA GLN A 214 50.47 29.41 -0.01
C GLN A 214 50.69 28.72 1.35
N SER A 215 51.45 29.36 2.26
CA SER A 215 51.71 28.82 3.61
C SER A 215 50.64 29.27 4.63
N GLN A 216 50.12 30.50 4.49
CA GLN A 216 49.05 31.02 5.36
C GLN A 216 47.69 30.33 5.12
N ASN A 217 47.36 29.99 3.86
CA ASN A 217 46.11 29.28 3.54
C ASN A 217 46.14 27.79 3.95
N LYS A 218 47.34 27.19 3.99
CA LYS A 218 47.52 25.81 4.44
C LYS A 218 47.42 25.69 5.96
N GLN A 219 47.95 26.68 6.69
CA GLN A 219 47.88 26.71 8.15
C GLN A 219 46.44 26.91 8.64
N SER A 220 45.66 27.80 8.00
CA SER A 220 44.24 27.98 8.34
C SER A 220 43.40 26.73 8.09
N GLU A 221 43.68 25.98 7.01
CA GLU A 221 43.00 24.72 6.73
C GLU A 221 43.41 23.61 7.72
N LEU A 222 44.68 23.56 8.15
CA LEU A 222 45.14 22.68 9.23
C LEU A 222 44.45 22.97 10.55
N ASP A 223 44.34 24.25 10.93
CA ASP A 223 43.74 24.67 12.19
C ASP A 223 42.24 24.35 12.23
N SER A 224 41.55 24.52 11.09
CA SER A 224 40.13 24.15 10.93
C SER A 224 39.92 22.63 11.08
N ILE A 225 40.72 21.80 10.41
CA ILE A 225 40.63 20.34 10.49
C ILE A 225 40.92 19.85 11.91
N ASN A 226 41.91 20.43 12.59
CA ASN A 226 42.23 20.09 13.98
C ASN A 226 41.09 20.45 14.94
N SER A 227 40.42 21.59 14.72
CA SER A 227 39.24 22.01 15.49
C SER A 227 38.08 21.03 15.32
N GLU A 228 37.79 20.60 14.10
CA GLU A 228 36.76 19.59 13.83
C GLU A 228 37.08 18.21 14.43
N LEU A 229 38.35 17.79 14.37
CA LEU A 229 38.80 16.54 14.96
C LEU A 229 38.61 16.55 16.48
N SER A 230 38.96 17.68 17.13
CA SER A 230 38.79 17.87 18.57
C SER A 230 37.31 17.74 18.98
N LYS A 231 36.39 18.38 18.24
CA LYS A 231 34.95 18.27 18.47
C LYS A 231 34.48 16.82 18.32
N CYS A 232 34.89 16.12 17.26
CA CYS A 232 34.51 14.71 17.07
C CYS A 232 34.96 13.82 18.23
N ASN A 233 36.20 14.00 18.71
CA ASN A 233 36.74 13.24 19.83
C ASN A 233 36.02 13.55 21.15
N GLN A 234 35.65 14.81 21.39
CA GLN A 234 34.86 15.21 22.56
C GLN A 234 33.46 14.59 22.55
N TYR A 235 32.81 14.53 21.39
CA TYR A 235 31.50 13.85 21.26
C TYR A 235 31.62 12.34 21.44
N ILE A 236 32.65 11.70 20.87
CA ILE A 236 32.88 10.26 21.06
C ILE A 236 33.09 9.92 22.55
N ALA A 237 33.81 10.76 23.30
CA ALA A 237 34.09 10.56 24.72
C ALA A 237 32.86 10.71 25.63
N THR A 238 31.84 11.44 25.20
CA THR A 238 30.64 11.76 26.01
C THR A 238 29.43 10.88 25.69
N LEU A 239 29.51 10.04 24.67
CA LEU A 239 28.40 9.17 24.24
C LEU A 239 28.26 7.90 25.08
N ASP A 240 27.06 7.64 25.59
CA ASP A 240 26.70 6.40 26.29
C ASP A 240 26.69 5.17 25.35
N LYS A 241 26.88 3.98 25.92
CA LYS A 241 26.99 2.69 25.21
C LYS A 241 25.74 2.35 24.37
N GLY A 242 24.59 2.96 24.66
CA GLY A 242 23.34 2.77 23.90
C GLY A 242 23.32 3.39 22.49
N SER A 243 24.32 4.21 22.11
CA SER A 243 24.34 4.94 20.83
C SER A 243 25.42 4.47 19.85
N GLN A 244 25.66 3.15 19.79
CA GLN A 244 26.73 2.54 18.99
C GLN A 244 26.77 3.02 17.53
N LYS A 245 25.61 3.09 16.86
CA LYS A 245 25.51 3.53 15.44
C LYS A 245 25.97 4.98 15.24
N TYR A 246 25.72 5.86 16.20
CA TYR A 246 26.15 7.26 16.14
C TYR A 246 27.65 7.40 16.44
N ARG A 247 28.15 6.59 17.38
CA ARG A 247 29.57 6.46 17.68
C ARG A 247 30.36 5.96 16.45
N ASP A 248 29.86 4.97 15.73
CA ASP A 248 30.49 4.43 14.53
C ASP A 248 30.57 5.49 13.41
N ALA A 249 29.52 6.30 13.24
CA ALA A 249 29.51 7.40 12.27
C ALA A 249 30.53 8.51 12.62
N LEU A 250 30.65 8.87 13.91
CA LEU A 250 31.65 9.83 14.37
C LEU A 250 33.08 9.30 14.22
N HIS A 251 33.32 8.02 14.51
CA HIS A 251 34.62 7.39 14.25
C HIS A 251 34.97 7.43 12.77
N TYR A 252 34.04 7.09 11.87
CA TYR A 252 34.25 7.16 10.43
C TYR A 252 34.59 8.59 9.97
N LYS A 253 33.88 9.61 10.47
CA LYS A 253 34.18 11.02 10.19
C LYS A 253 35.59 11.40 10.68
N ALA A 254 35.97 11.00 11.88
CA ALA A 254 37.31 11.26 12.42
C ALA A 254 38.41 10.58 11.59
N THR A 255 38.19 9.37 11.08
CA THR A 255 39.13 8.68 10.18
C THR A 255 39.33 9.45 8.86
N LEU A 256 38.25 9.96 8.27
CA LEU A 256 38.36 10.77 7.04
C LEU A 256 39.10 12.09 7.27
N LEU A 257 38.85 12.76 8.40
CA LEU A 257 39.54 13.99 8.79
C LEU A 257 41.05 13.74 9.00
N ASN A 258 41.43 12.66 9.68
CA ASN A 258 42.85 12.27 9.82
C ASN A 258 43.50 11.99 8.46
N LYS A 259 42.81 11.29 7.55
CA LYS A 259 43.33 11.06 6.20
C LYS A 259 43.55 12.36 5.42
N LYS A 260 42.62 13.32 5.54
CA LYS A 260 42.76 14.66 4.94
C LYS A 260 43.94 15.43 5.55
N LEU A 261 44.14 15.31 6.86
CA LEU A 261 45.25 15.92 7.60
C LEU A 261 46.60 15.35 7.12
N ASP A 262 46.71 14.04 6.94
CA ASP A 262 47.93 13.39 6.46
C ASP A 262 48.29 13.82 5.03
N ILE A 263 47.28 13.90 4.15
CA ILE A 263 47.47 14.40 2.77
C ILE A 263 47.99 15.85 2.80
N LEU A 264 47.36 16.73 3.58
CA LEU A 264 47.77 18.14 3.68
C LEU A 264 49.16 18.31 4.28
N LYS A 265 49.56 17.47 5.25
CA LYS A 265 50.92 17.48 5.81
C LYS A 265 51.98 16.94 4.84
N SER A 266 51.58 16.11 3.88
CA SER A 266 52.49 15.51 2.88
C SER A 266 52.71 16.35 1.62
N GLN A 267 51.82 17.33 1.36
CA GLN A 267 52.00 18.41 0.38
C GLN A 267 52.91 19.49 0.94
#